data_AF-A0A514XKH1-F1
#
_entry.id   AF-A0A514XKH1-F1
#
_cell.length_a   1.000
_cell.length_b   1.000
_cell.length_c   1.000
_cell.angle_alpha   90.00
_cell.angle_beta   90.00
_cell.angle_gamma   90.00
#
_symmetry.space_group_name_H-M   'P 1'
#
loop_
_entity.id
_entity.type
_entity.pdbx_description
1 polymer ?
#
loop_
_entity_poly.entity_id
_entity_poly.type
_entity_poly.pdbx_seq_one_letter_code
_entity_poly.pdbx_strand_id
1 'polypeptide(L)'
;MKLLKIFTAAIIAMSFSLAHAQEEVSTSSAKVPVATGKYVTGGVLASTLGFGIGHGVQGRYADKGWIFTATESAGLAMLIAGANTCKEETDAYGYKETKCSNGGLAVVGFGVLLGFHIWEIVDAWAGATPVDSGVKAYILPDPKAPGIGLAYSF
;
A
#
# COMPACT_ATOMS: atom_id res chain seq x y z
N MET A 1 3.70 -23.03 -18.15
CA MET A 1 4.77 -22.10 -18.61
C MET A 1 4.28 -20.80 -19.27
N LYS A 2 3.19 -20.76 -20.04
CA LYS A 2 2.72 -19.51 -20.68
C LYS A 2 2.14 -18.46 -19.72
N LEU A 3 1.48 -18.90 -18.64
CA LEU A 3 0.92 -18.01 -17.60
C LEU A 3 1.97 -17.26 -16.79
N LEU A 4 3.12 -17.88 -16.49
CA LEU A 4 4.20 -17.25 -15.74
C LEU A 4 4.77 -16.03 -16.50
N LYS A 5 4.93 -16.14 -17.83
CA LYS A 5 5.43 -15.05 -18.68
C LYS A 5 4.47 -13.84 -18.74
N ILE A 6 3.17 -14.08 -18.68
CA ILE A 6 2.15 -13.02 -18.68
C ILE A 6 2.17 -12.26 -17.35
N PHE A 7 2.32 -12.99 -16.23
CA PHE A 7 2.44 -12.38 -14.90
C PHE A 7 3.72 -11.55 -14.75
N THR A 8 4.86 -12.03 -15.25
CA THR A 8 6.12 -11.26 -15.19
C THR A 8 6.04 -9.99 -16.05
N ALA A 9 5.40 -10.06 -17.22
CA ALA A 9 5.19 -8.89 -18.08
C ALA A 9 4.27 -7.85 -17.41
N ALA A 10 3.22 -8.29 -16.70
CA ALA A 10 2.32 -7.39 -15.98
C ALA A 10 3.01 -6.67 -14.80
N ILE A 11 3.86 -7.38 -14.04
CA ILE A 11 4.63 -6.79 -12.93
C ILE A 11 5.64 -5.75 -13.44
N ILE A 12 6.32 -6.03 -14.56
CA ILE A 12 7.27 -5.09 -15.17
C ILE A 12 6.55 -3.86 -15.74
N ALA A 13 5.38 -4.05 -16.38
CA ALA A 13 4.59 -2.95 -16.91
C ALA A 13 4.03 -2.02 -15.83
N MET A 14 3.59 -2.57 -14.68
CA MET A 14 3.14 -1.75 -13.55
C MET A 14 4.30 -0.98 -12.89
N SER A 15 5.50 -1.57 -12.86
CA SER A 15 6.70 -0.91 -12.34
C SER A 15 7.13 0.29 -13.20
N PHE A 16 6.91 0.22 -14.53
CA PHE A 16 7.25 1.30 -15.47
C PHE A 16 6.22 2.42 -15.52
N SER A 17 4.92 2.11 -15.37
CA SER A 17 3.87 3.15 -15.33
C SER A 17 3.91 4.00 -14.06
N LEU A 18 4.38 3.45 -12.93
CA LEU A 18 4.51 4.22 -11.69
C LEU A 18 5.75 5.14 -11.69
N ALA A 19 6.77 4.81 -12.48
CA ALA A 19 7.98 5.64 -12.63
C ALA A 19 7.76 6.92 -13.44
N HIS A 20 6.71 7.00 -14.28
CA HIS A 20 6.41 8.17 -15.11
C HIS A 20 5.41 9.16 -14.50
N ALA A 21 4.92 8.93 -13.28
CA ALA A 21 3.99 9.84 -12.60
C ALA A 21 4.68 10.84 -11.65
N GLN A 22 6.01 11.01 -11.75
CA GLN A 22 6.82 11.86 -10.88
C GLN A 22 7.50 12.98 -11.67
N GLU A 23 6.74 13.82 -12.36
CA GLU A 23 7.20 15.18 -12.64
C GLU A 23 6.29 16.14 -11.89
N GLU A 24 6.81 16.62 -10.75
CA GLU A 24 6.75 17.99 -10.22
C GLU A 24 7.37 17.94 -8.81
N VAL A 25 8.71 17.89 -8.76
CA VAL A 25 9.48 18.01 -7.52
C VAL A 25 9.41 19.47 -7.07
N SER A 26 8.47 19.78 -6.19
CA SER A 26 8.58 20.97 -5.33
C SER A 26 9.40 20.58 -4.10
N THR A 27 10.67 20.99 -4.11
CA THR A 27 11.57 20.99 -2.96
C THR A 27 10.98 21.87 -1.86
N SER A 28 10.21 21.28 -0.95
CA SER A 28 9.95 21.85 0.37
C SER A 28 9.77 20.71 1.36
N SER A 29 10.85 20.42 2.08
CA SER A 29 10.84 19.59 3.28
C SER A 29 10.10 20.34 4.38
N ALA A 30 8.77 20.33 4.29
CA ALA A 30 7.87 20.67 5.37
C ALA A 30 6.92 19.48 5.49
N LYS A 31 6.78 18.90 6.69
CA LYS A 31 5.75 17.89 6.95
C LYS A 31 4.39 18.52 6.66
N VAL A 32 3.85 18.29 5.46
CA VAL A 32 2.52 18.77 5.10
C VAL A 32 1.52 17.88 5.84
N PRO A 33 0.70 18.43 6.75
CA PRO A 33 -0.24 17.64 7.50
C PRO A 33 -1.31 17.05 6.56
N VAL A 34 -1.67 15.78 6.78
CA VAL A 34 -2.56 15.02 5.91
C VAL A 34 -4.01 15.39 6.22
N ALA A 35 -4.74 15.95 5.24
CA ALA A 35 -6.16 16.24 5.36
C ALA A 35 -6.94 15.03 5.91
N THR A 36 -7.86 15.25 6.86
CA THR A 36 -8.58 14.18 7.59
C THR A 36 -9.17 13.11 6.66
N GLY A 37 -9.69 13.51 5.49
CA GLY A 37 -10.16 12.58 4.47
C GLY A 37 -9.05 11.68 3.91
N LYS A 38 -7.90 12.25 3.52
CA LYS A 38 -6.74 11.48 3.03
C LYS A 38 -6.17 10.54 4.09
N TYR A 39 -6.22 10.93 5.37
CA TYR A 39 -5.80 10.09 6.49
C TYR A 39 -6.66 8.83 6.57
N VAL A 40 -7.98 9.00 6.70
CA VAL A 40 -8.93 7.90 6.86
C VAL A 40 -8.94 7.02 5.60
N THR A 41 -9.01 7.62 4.42
CA THR A 41 -8.97 6.87 3.16
C THR A 41 -7.66 6.10 3.01
N GLY A 42 -6.52 6.71 3.33
CA GLY A 42 -5.22 6.04 3.30
C GLY A 42 -5.14 4.87 4.28
N GLY A 43 -5.62 5.04 5.51
CA GLY A 43 -5.66 3.97 6.51
C GLY A 43 -6.54 2.79 6.09
N VAL A 44 -7.73 3.05 5.52
CA VAL A 44 -8.63 2.01 5.01
C VAL A 44 -8.01 1.26 3.83
N LEU A 45 -7.35 1.97 2.91
CA LEU A 45 -6.68 1.34 1.76
C LEU A 45 -5.47 0.50 2.17
N ALA A 46 -4.66 0.98 3.13
CA ALA A 46 -3.58 0.17 3.73
C ALA A 46 -4.12 -1.12 4.36
N SER A 47 -5.24 -1.05 5.09
CA SER A 47 -5.85 -2.23 5.71
C SER A 47 -6.38 -3.28 4.73
N THR A 48 -6.92 -2.84 3.59
CA THR A 48 -7.65 -3.72 2.66
C THR A 48 -6.81 -4.18 1.48
N LEU A 49 -6.00 -3.30 0.89
CA LEU A 49 -5.23 -3.59 -0.32
C LEU A 49 -3.76 -3.88 -0.03
N GLY A 50 -3.15 -3.10 0.88
CA GLY A 50 -1.70 -3.16 1.14
C GLY A 50 -0.85 -2.54 0.03
N PHE A 51 0.38 -3.04 -0.12
CA PHE A 51 1.40 -2.66 -1.09
C PHE A 51 1.78 -1.18 -1.07
N GLY A 52 1.60 -0.49 0.05
CA GLY A 52 1.92 0.94 0.21
C GLY A 52 0.92 1.88 -0.46
N ILE A 53 -0.23 1.40 -0.94
CA ILE A 53 -1.27 2.21 -1.59
C ILE A 53 -1.82 3.25 -0.60
N GLY A 54 -2.00 2.86 0.67
CA GLY A 54 -2.46 3.77 1.72
C GLY A 54 -1.52 4.96 1.91
N HIS A 55 -0.21 4.71 1.94
CA HIS A 55 0.82 5.75 1.99
C HIS A 55 0.84 6.63 0.74
N GLY A 56 0.52 6.08 -0.43
CA GLY A 56 0.30 6.84 -1.66
C GLY A 56 -0.79 7.90 -1.51
N VAL A 57 -1.96 7.51 -1.01
CA VAL A 57 -3.09 8.44 -0.79
C VAL A 57 -2.77 9.48 0.28
N GLN A 58 -2.00 9.11 1.31
CA GLN A 58 -1.53 10.03 2.33
C GLN A 58 -0.40 10.96 1.84
N GLY A 59 0.15 10.76 0.64
CA GLY A 59 1.29 11.54 0.12
C GLY A 59 2.63 11.17 0.74
N ARG A 60 2.74 9.99 1.37
CA ARG A 60 3.91 9.48 2.10
C ARG A 60 4.57 8.27 1.41
N TYR A 61 4.32 8.08 0.12
CA TYR A 61 4.84 6.92 -0.61
C TYR A 61 6.37 6.91 -0.68
N ALA A 62 6.97 8.05 -1.03
CA ALA A 62 8.42 8.19 -1.12
C ALA A 62 9.14 7.99 0.22
N ASP A 63 8.50 8.35 1.34
CA ASP A 63 9.08 8.20 2.67
C ASP A 63 9.10 6.73 3.12
N LYS A 64 7.96 6.04 3.01
CA LYS A 64 7.80 4.66 3.52
C LYS A 64 6.96 3.71 2.66
N GLY A 65 6.04 4.22 1.84
CA GLY A 65 5.14 3.37 1.04
C GLY A 65 5.86 2.40 0.12
N TRP A 66 6.98 2.81 -0.47
CA TRP A 66 7.77 1.96 -1.37
C TRP A 66 8.32 0.70 -0.68
N ILE A 67 8.60 0.76 0.63
CA ILE A 67 9.12 -0.38 1.39
C ILE A 67 8.08 -1.50 1.38
N PHE A 68 6.83 -1.17 1.69
CA PHE A 68 5.72 -2.13 1.70
C PHE A 68 5.48 -2.72 0.31
N THR A 69 5.47 -1.89 -0.75
CA THR A 69 5.39 -2.39 -2.12
C THR A 69 6.49 -3.41 -2.42
N ALA A 70 7.74 -3.11 -2.07
CA ALA A 70 8.88 -3.97 -2.36
C ALA A 70 8.84 -5.27 -1.56
N THR A 71 8.60 -5.20 -0.25
CA THR A 71 8.64 -6.36 0.65
C THR A 71 7.45 -7.28 0.46
N GLU A 72 6.25 -6.74 0.24
CA GLU A 72 5.06 -7.55 -0.03
C GLU A 72 5.12 -8.20 -1.41
N SER A 73 5.64 -7.49 -2.42
CA SER A 73 5.91 -8.08 -3.74
C SER A 73 6.92 -9.23 -3.65
N ALA A 74 7.97 -9.05 -2.85
CA ALA A 74 8.96 -10.10 -2.61
C ALA A 74 8.35 -11.30 -1.87
N GLY A 75 7.57 -11.07 -0.82
CA GLY A 75 6.86 -12.12 -0.09
C GLY A 75 5.87 -12.88 -0.97
N LEU A 76 5.12 -12.18 -1.81
CA LEU A 76 4.21 -12.77 -2.78
C LEU A 76 4.94 -13.60 -3.84
N ALA A 77 6.07 -13.11 -4.35
CA ALA A 77 6.90 -13.86 -5.28
C ALA A 77 7.44 -15.14 -4.64
N MET A 78 7.91 -15.08 -3.39
CA MET A 78 8.35 -16.26 -2.62
C MET A 78 7.21 -17.25 -2.38
N LEU A 79 6.01 -16.76 -2.05
CA LEU A 79 4.81 -17.59 -1.87
C LEU A 79 4.49 -18.36 -3.15
N ILE A 80 4.43 -17.66 -4.28
CA ILE A 80 4.15 -18.25 -5.60
C ILE A 80 5.25 -19.22 -6.01
N ALA A 81 6.53 -18.85 -5.80
CA ALA A 81 7.66 -19.71 -6.12
C ALA A 81 7.65 -21.00 -5.28
N GLY A 82 7.39 -20.89 -3.97
CA GLY A 82 7.29 -22.02 -3.06
C GLY A 82 6.12 -22.95 -3.42
N ALA A 83 4.94 -22.39 -3.69
CA ALA A 83 3.75 -23.17 -4.07
C ALA A 83 3.94 -23.95 -5.38
N ASN A 84 4.68 -23.39 -6.34
CA ASN A 84 4.97 -24.05 -7.62
C ASN A 84 6.00 -25.19 -7.53
N THR A 85 6.58 -25.45 -6.35
CA THR A 85 7.56 -26.54 -6.16
C THR A 85 6.93 -27.87 -5.75
N CYS A 86 5.62 -27.89 -5.55
CA CYS A 86 4.87 -29.11 -5.27
C CYS A 86 4.63 -29.88 -6.58
N LYS A 87 5.10 -31.14 -6.62
CA LYS A 87 4.83 -32.07 -7.73
C LYS A 87 4.17 -33.33 -7.18
N GLU A 88 3.23 -33.87 -7.94
CA GLU A 88 2.71 -35.22 -7.70
C GLU A 88 3.78 -36.22 -8.17
N GLU A 89 4.25 -37.04 -7.25
CA GLU A 89 5.11 -38.19 -7.54
C GLU A 89 4.33 -39.47 -7.20
N THR A 90 4.45 -40.48 -8.04
CA THR A 90 3.90 -41.81 -7.77
C THR A 90 4.99 -42.66 -7.15
N ASP A 91 4.70 -43.23 -5.98
CA ASP A 91 5.65 -44.11 -5.31
C ASP A 91 5.75 -45.49 -6.01
N ALA A 92 6.64 -46.35 -5.50
CA ALA A 92 6.83 -47.69 -6.05
C ALA A 92 5.60 -48.62 -5.88
N TYR A 93 4.61 -48.21 -5.08
CA TYR A 93 3.40 -48.97 -4.77
C TYR A 93 2.15 -48.41 -5.49
N GLY A 94 2.29 -47.35 -6.29
CA GLY A 94 1.20 -46.72 -7.05
C GLY A 94 0.41 -45.66 -6.27
N TYR A 95 0.82 -45.28 -5.06
CA TYR A 95 0.22 -44.17 -4.32
C TYR A 95 0.77 -42.84 -4.82
N LYS A 96 -0.11 -41.85 -4.94
CA LYS A 96 0.26 -40.48 -5.29
C LYS A 96 0.58 -39.71 -4.03
N GLU A 97 1.81 -39.22 -3.91
CA GLU A 97 2.22 -38.30 -2.87
C GLU A 97 2.60 -36.94 -3.48
N THR A 98 2.12 -35.87 -2.86
CA THR A 98 2.54 -34.51 -3.23
C THR A 98 3.79 -34.15 -2.45
N LYS A 99 4.95 -34.15 -3.10
CA LYS A 99 6.21 -33.71 -2.49
C LYS A 99 6.50 -32.27 -2.90
N CYS A 100 6.68 -31.42 -1.89
CA CYS A 100 7.06 -30.02 -2.08
C CYS A 100 8.52 -29.84 -1.65
N SER A 101 9.42 -29.70 -2.62
CA SER A 101 10.85 -29.54 -2.34
C SER A 101 11.17 -28.26 -1.55
N ASN A 102 10.38 -27.21 -1.72
CA ASN A 102 10.61 -25.91 -1.06
C ASN A 102 9.35 -25.39 -0.33
N GLY A 103 8.63 -26.26 0.39
CA GLY A 103 7.49 -25.85 1.20
C GLY A 103 7.83 -24.73 2.19
N GLY A 104 9.07 -24.70 2.71
CA GLY A 104 9.56 -23.64 3.59
C GLY A 104 9.57 -22.25 2.93
N LEU A 105 9.80 -22.16 1.62
CA LEU A 105 9.81 -20.88 0.91
C LEU A 105 8.40 -20.26 0.85
N ALA A 106 7.36 -21.09 0.70
CA ALA A 106 5.98 -20.64 0.74
C ALA A 106 5.61 -20.08 2.13
N VAL A 107 6.04 -20.78 3.19
CA VAL A 107 5.82 -20.33 4.58
C VAL A 107 6.54 -19.02 4.86
N VAL A 108 7.80 -18.89 4.45
CA VAL A 108 8.57 -17.65 4.60
C VAL A 108 7.92 -16.51 3.80
N GLY A 109 7.54 -16.75 2.54
CA GLY A 109 6.87 -15.76 1.71
C GLY A 109 5.56 -15.26 2.31
N PHE A 110 4.74 -16.18 2.85
CA PHE A 110 3.52 -15.83 3.56
C PHE A 110 3.80 -15.01 4.83
N GLY A 111 4.81 -15.40 5.61
CA GLY A 111 5.21 -14.68 6.82
C GLY A 111 5.69 -13.25 6.53
N VAL A 112 6.47 -13.06 5.46
CA VAL A 112 6.91 -11.74 4.99
C VAL A 112 5.69 -10.91 4.56
N LEU A 113 4.79 -11.46 3.73
CA LEU A 113 3.57 -10.77 3.32
C LEU A 113 2.74 -10.30 4.50
N LEU A 114 2.40 -11.20 5.43
CA LEU A 114 1.55 -10.87 6.56
C LEU A 114 2.23 -9.91 7.54
N GLY A 115 3.52 -10.12 7.80
CA GLY A 115 4.29 -9.27 8.72
C GLY A 115 4.38 -7.82 8.22
N PHE A 116 4.72 -7.64 6.93
CA PHE A 116 4.78 -6.30 6.34
C PHE A 116 3.40 -5.68 6.15
N HIS A 117 2.36 -6.47 5.85
CA HIS A 117 0.99 -5.95 5.75
C HIS A 117 0.49 -5.41 7.10
N ILE A 118 0.73 -6.14 8.19
CA ILE A 118 0.39 -5.67 9.54
C ILE A 118 1.18 -4.41 9.88
N TRP A 119 2.46 -4.35 9.51
CA TRP A 119 3.27 -3.16 9.72
C TRP A 119 2.76 -1.97 8.88
N GLU A 120 2.35 -2.18 7.63
CA GLU A 120 1.76 -1.13 6.79
C GLU A 120 0.53 -0.53 7.47
N ILE A 121 -0.37 -1.38 7.97
CA ILE A 121 -1.57 -0.96 8.69
C ILE A 121 -1.17 -0.08 9.88
N VAL A 122 -0.28 -0.57 10.75
CA VAL A 122 0.13 0.18 11.94
C VAL A 122 0.79 1.51 11.57
N ASP A 123 1.67 1.55 10.56
CA ASP A 123 2.32 2.80 10.14
C ASP A 123 1.35 3.78 9.44
N ALA A 124 0.36 3.28 8.69
CA ALA A 124 -0.64 4.11 8.04
C ALA A 124 -1.54 4.83 9.06
N TRP A 125 -1.90 4.15 10.16
CA TRP A 125 -2.70 4.73 11.25
C TRP A 125 -1.86 5.54 12.25
N ALA A 126 -0.65 5.10 12.60
CA ALA A 126 0.17 5.80 13.59
C ALA A 126 1.04 6.92 12.99
N GLY A 127 1.46 6.79 11.73
CA GLY A 127 2.43 7.69 11.11
C GLY A 127 1.83 8.94 10.48
N ALA A 128 0.53 8.94 10.19
CA ALA A 128 -0.15 10.10 9.64
C ALA A 128 -0.75 10.92 10.79
N THR A 129 -0.07 11.99 11.17
CA THR A 129 -0.62 12.97 12.11
C THR A 129 -1.78 13.69 11.41
N PRO A 130 -3.01 13.68 11.96
CA PRO A 130 -4.10 14.46 11.42
C PRO A 130 -3.71 15.94 11.41
N VAL A 131 -4.18 16.68 10.40
CA VAL A 131 -4.15 18.16 10.47
C VAL A 131 -4.93 18.53 11.72
N ASP A 132 -4.25 19.12 12.70
CA ASP A 132 -4.91 20.01 13.62
C ASP A 132 -5.40 21.15 12.73
N SER A 133 -6.67 21.13 12.37
CA SER A 133 -7.28 22.16 11.53
C SER A 133 -7.35 23.44 12.34
N GLY A 134 -6.20 24.05 12.61
CA GLY A 134 -6.01 25.42 13.07
C GLY A 134 -6.47 26.44 12.02
N VAL A 135 -7.11 25.98 10.94
CA VAL A 135 -8.09 26.77 10.22
C VAL A 135 -9.26 27.00 11.19
N LYS A 136 -9.09 27.98 12.09
CA LYS A 136 -10.21 28.84 12.45
C LYS A 136 -10.74 29.32 11.11
N ALA A 137 -11.92 28.86 10.73
CA ALA A 137 -12.65 29.43 9.62
C ALA A 137 -12.92 30.89 10.00
N TYR A 138 -11.99 31.77 9.67
CA TYR A 138 -12.26 33.19 9.62
C TYR A 138 -13.20 33.35 8.44
N ILE A 139 -14.49 33.30 8.71
CA ILE A 139 -15.47 33.92 7.85
C ILE A 139 -15.04 35.38 7.80
N LEU A 140 -14.27 35.75 6.79
CA LEU A 140 -14.07 37.14 6.43
C LEU A 140 -15.41 37.55 5.84
N PRO A 141 -16.24 38.34 6.55
CA PRO A 141 -17.46 38.83 5.95
C PRO A 141 -17.05 39.64 4.72
N ASP A 142 -17.43 39.17 3.54
CA ASP A 142 -17.28 39.96 2.33
C ASP A 142 -18.15 41.22 2.51
N PRO A 143 -17.56 42.42 2.59
CA PRO A 143 -18.34 43.64 2.80
C PRO A 143 -19.27 43.97 1.63
N LYS A 144 -19.17 43.23 0.51
CA LYS A 144 -20.04 43.39 -0.67
C LYS A 144 -21.05 42.28 -0.87
N ALA A 145 -21.10 41.24 -0.03
CA ALA A 145 -22.11 40.19 -0.15
C ALA A 145 -23.47 40.66 0.44
N PRO A 146 -24.53 40.78 -0.37
CA PRO A 146 -25.85 41.15 0.12
C PRO A 146 -26.58 39.92 0.71
N GLY A 147 -26.55 39.78 2.04
CA GLY A 147 -27.34 38.80 2.81
C GLY A 147 -26.78 37.37 2.77
N ILE A 148 -26.80 36.57 3.84
CA ILE A 148 -27.55 36.61 5.10
C ILE A 148 -26.55 36.22 6.18
N GLY A 149 -26.25 37.14 7.10
CA GLY A 149 -25.41 36.84 8.24
C GLY A 149 -26.10 35.81 9.14
N LEU A 150 -25.47 34.65 9.30
CA LEU A 150 -25.65 33.82 10.49
C LEU A 150 -24.28 33.35 10.95
N ALA A 151 -23.68 34.18 11.79
CA ALA A 151 -22.66 33.79 12.73
C ALA A 151 -23.33 32.93 13.82
N TYR A 152 -22.91 31.67 13.98
CA TYR A 152 -23.02 31.01 15.27
C TYR A 152 -21.73 30.25 15.58
N SER A 153 -21.15 30.67 16.70
CA SER A 153 -20.12 30.02 17.50
C SER A 153 -20.79 28.95 18.36
N PHE A 154 -20.27 27.73 18.36
CA PHE A 154 -20.28 26.80 19.49
C PHE A 154 -18.94 26.07 19.51
#